data_AF-A0A7G9Z5H0-F1
#
_entry.id   AF-A0A7G9Z5H0-F1
#
_cell.length_a   1.000
_cell.length_b   1.000
_cell.length_c   1.000
_cell.angle_alpha   90.00
_cell.angle_beta   90.00
_cell.angle_gamma   90.00
#
_symmetry.space_group_name_H-M   'P 1'
#
loop_
_entity.id
_entity.type
_entity.pdbx_description
1 polymer ?
#
loop_
_entity_poly.entity_id
_entity_poly.type
_entity_poly.pdbx_seq_one_letter_code
_entity_poly.pdbx_strand_id
1 'polypeptide(L)'
;MVRTIEFNKTDSELFEGKIVLKFENKGDKPIEYSHIEEIPKSFAESVDDLVFSIPPDEIIDPDTKVRWNMWSGMKGIPVYYSLYFSIVERIDLEEQDPFWVVKMYYGILNYCVRECNKRSGTSRDYCLLLLAEEFKAAEPTYVCHEIENEDLKNLCLGRVTGDKKYCEKIKNEDLRKLCLGQEEEEEEEVTTTPSTAPTITIPPGVHHFGDQTFTDWEVQSSEGTEYTTTFSLATVPASADLTLNVFQTNYNNPVLVNGQGVGFLCIHTSESWVKCTISIPGSALQIGSNTLTIRAGRRGSNYDDFMIKP
;
A
#
# COMPACT_ATOMS: atom_id res chain seq x y z
N MET A 1 8.36 -12.46 -4.52
CA MET A 1 7.10 -13.05 -5.00
C MET A 1 6.55 -13.93 -3.89
N VAL A 2 5.31 -13.71 -3.51
CA VAL A 2 4.57 -14.62 -2.62
C VAL A 2 3.52 -15.31 -3.49
N ARG A 3 3.46 -16.63 -3.41
CA ARG A 3 2.54 -17.46 -4.17
C ARG A 3 1.73 -18.28 -3.20
N THR A 4 0.42 -18.07 -3.19
CA THR A 4 -0.53 -18.79 -2.35
C THR A 4 -1.52 -19.50 -3.26
N ILE A 5 -1.78 -20.76 -2.99
CA ILE A 5 -2.84 -21.53 -3.64
C ILE A 5 -3.81 -21.95 -2.55
N GLU A 6 -5.08 -21.60 -2.71
CA GLU A 6 -6.18 -22.07 -1.87
C GLU A 6 -7.25 -22.70 -2.77
N PHE A 7 -7.60 -23.95 -2.54
CA PHE A 7 -8.72 -24.58 -3.22
C PHE A 7 -9.43 -25.58 -2.33
N ASN A 8 -10.75 -25.66 -2.48
CA ASN A 8 -11.56 -26.68 -1.87
C ASN A 8 -12.14 -27.58 -2.96
N LYS A 9 -12.13 -28.88 -2.72
CA LYS A 9 -12.83 -29.82 -3.57
C LYS A 9 -14.31 -29.74 -3.23
N THR A 10 -15.15 -29.38 -4.19
CA THR A 10 -16.60 -29.38 -3.96
C THR A 10 -17.17 -30.80 -4.14
N ASP A 11 -18.35 -31.05 -3.57
CA ASP A 11 -19.05 -32.35 -3.66
C ASP A 11 -19.41 -32.75 -5.11
N SER A 12 -19.29 -31.83 -6.07
CA SER A 12 -19.58 -32.06 -7.49
C SER A 12 -18.37 -32.51 -8.33
N GLU A 13 -17.24 -32.84 -7.69
CA GLU A 13 -15.93 -33.09 -8.33
C GLU A 13 -15.33 -31.88 -9.07
N LEU A 14 -15.99 -30.73 -9.06
CA LEU A 14 -15.44 -29.47 -9.56
C LEU A 14 -14.58 -28.82 -8.47
N PHE A 15 -13.43 -28.28 -8.86
CA PHE A 15 -12.58 -27.50 -7.96
C PHE A 15 -13.05 -26.05 -7.98
N GLU A 16 -13.33 -25.50 -6.81
CA GLU A 16 -13.52 -24.06 -6.63
C GLU A 16 -12.39 -23.56 -5.73
N GLY A 17 -11.63 -22.61 -6.23
CA GLY A 17 -10.42 -22.15 -5.57
C GLY A 17 -9.82 -20.94 -6.25
N LYS A 18 -8.82 -20.36 -5.58
CA LYS A 18 -8.12 -19.17 -6.00
C LYS A 18 -6.62 -19.40 -5.94
N ILE A 19 -5.92 -19.07 -7.03
CA ILE A 19 -4.47 -18.92 -7.03
C ILE A 19 -4.18 -17.43 -6.89
N VAL A 20 -3.48 -17.05 -5.82
CA VAL A 20 -3.06 -15.68 -5.58
C VAL A 20 -1.56 -15.55 -5.81
N LEU A 21 -1.21 -14.77 -6.84
CA LEU A 21 0.17 -14.42 -7.13
C LEU A 21 0.42 -12.97 -6.69
N LYS A 22 1.22 -12.78 -5.64
CA LYS A 22 1.61 -11.45 -5.16
C LYS A 22 3.03 -11.13 -5.59
N PHE A 23 3.14 -10.12 -6.43
CA PHE A 23 4.41 -9.60 -6.92
C PHE A 23 4.74 -8.32 -6.15
N GLU A 24 5.92 -8.29 -5.54
CA GLU A 24 6.40 -7.15 -4.77
C GLU A 24 7.84 -6.86 -5.18
N ASN A 25 8.11 -5.63 -5.59
CA ASN A 25 9.47 -5.15 -5.79
C ASN A 25 9.98 -4.51 -4.49
N LYS A 26 10.91 -5.21 -3.83
CA LYS A 26 11.58 -4.74 -2.61
C LYS A 26 12.80 -3.85 -2.88
N GLY A 27 13.20 -3.69 -4.14
CA GLY A 27 14.29 -2.81 -4.55
C GLY A 27 13.84 -1.39 -4.86
N ASP A 28 14.80 -0.46 -4.85
CA ASP A 28 14.57 0.97 -5.13
C ASP A 28 14.49 1.28 -6.63
N LYS A 29 14.86 0.31 -7.48
CA LYS A 29 14.90 0.48 -8.93
C LYS A 29 13.68 -0.17 -9.58
N PRO A 30 13.14 0.44 -10.65
CA PRO A 30 12.17 -0.24 -11.51
C PRO A 30 12.79 -1.54 -12.03
N ILE A 31 12.04 -2.62 -11.96
CA ILE A 31 12.43 -3.89 -12.57
C ILE A 31 11.37 -4.28 -13.60
N GLU A 32 11.85 -4.75 -14.76
CA GLU A 32 11.05 -5.55 -15.67
C GLU A 32 11.23 -7.00 -15.27
N TYR A 33 10.12 -7.72 -15.19
CA TYR A 33 10.10 -9.07 -14.69
C TYR A 33 9.09 -9.88 -15.50
N SER A 34 9.50 -11.09 -15.88
CA SER A 34 8.63 -12.05 -16.55
C SER A 34 8.36 -13.21 -15.59
N HIS A 35 7.09 -13.46 -15.32
CA HIS A 35 6.62 -14.62 -14.58
C HIS A 35 6.08 -15.66 -15.55
N ILE A 36 6.46 -16.92 -15.37
CA ILE A 36 5.77 -18.05 -15.99
C ILE A 36 5.14 -18.85 -14.86
N GLU A 37 3.83 -19.00 -14.91
CA GLU A 37 3.09 -19.86 -13.99
C GLU A 37 2.70 -21.15 -14.70
N GLU A 38 2.98 -22.26 -14.03
CA GLU A 38 2.48 -23.58 -14.41
C GLU A 38 1.32 -23.92 -13.47
N ILE A 39 0.10 -23.81 -13.99
CA ILE A 39 -1.13 -24.12 -13.27
C ILE A 39 -1.19 -25.63 -13.06
N PRO A 40 -1.33 -26.11 -11.81
CA PRO A 40 -1.46 -27.54 -11.56
C PRO A 40 -2.69 -28.10 -12.28
N LYS A 41 -2.56 -29.23 -12.99
CA LYS A 41 -3.71 -29.92 -13.61
C LYS A 41 -4.78 -30.35 -12.59
N SER A 42 -4.40 -30.46 -11.32
CA SER A 42 -5.34 -30.69 -10.22
C SER A 42 -6.19 -29.47 -9.87
N PHE A 43 -5.88 -28.30 -10.41
CA PHE A 43 -6.61 -27.05 -10.21
C PHE A 43 -7.46 -26.70 -11.43
N ALA A 44 -6.91 -26.80 -12.65
CA ALA A 44 -7.64 -26.63 -13.90
C ALA A 44 -7.07 -27.55 -15.00
N GLU A 45 -7.93 -28.09 -15.87
CA GLU A 45 -7.52 -28.95 -16.99
C GLU A 45 -6.90 -28.14 -18.13
N SER A 46 -7.44 -26.93 -18.35
CA SER A 46 -7.00 -25.96 -19.35
C SER A 46 -6.97 -24.54 -18.77
N VAL A 47 -6.17 -23.67 -19.39
CA VAL A 47 -6.17 -22.22 -19.14
C VAL A 47 -7.54 -21.59 -19.45
N ASP A 48 -8.31 -22.16 -20.38
CA ASP A 48 -9.66 -21.68 -20.71
C ASP A 48 -10.68 -21.90 -19.58
N ASP A 49 -10.39 -22.81 -18.64
CA ASP A 49 -11.23 -23.06 -17.47
C ASP A 49 -11.00 -22.01 -16.37
N LEU A 50 -10.04 -21.10 -16.57
CA LEU A 50 -9.63 -20.12 -15.58
C LEU A 50 -10.23 -18.74 -15.85
N VAL A 51 -10.61 -18.08 -14.76
CA VAL A 51 -10.94 -16.66 -14.78
C VAL A 51 -9.77 -15.89 -14.16
N PHE A 52 -9.13 -15.04 -14.95
CA PHE A 52 -8.02 -14.23 -14.47
C PHE A 52 -8.50 -12.85 -14.03
N SER A 53 -8.14 -12.43 -12.82
CA SER A 53 -8.30 -11.03 -12.38
C SER A 53 -7.40 -10.09 -13.20
N ILE A 54 -6.21 -10.57 -13.59
CA ILE A 54 -5.33 -9.91 -14.56
C ILE A 54 -4.94 -10.95 -15.62
N PRO A 55 -5.39 -10.79 -16.88
CA PRO A 55 -5.10 -11.76 -17.93
C PRO A 55 -3.58 -11.86 -18.18
N PRO A 56 -3.07 -13.05 -18.54
CA PRO A 56 -1.68 -13.21 -18.92
C PRO A 56 -1.39 -12.49 -20.24
N ASP A 57 -0.15 -12.01 -20.38
CA ASP A 57 0.32 -11.41 -21.64
C ASP A 57 0.48 -12.47 -22.73
N GLU A 58 0.72 -13.73 -22.36
CA GLU A 58 0.89 -14.85 -23.28
C GLU A 58 0.43 -16.17 -22.64
N ILE A 59 -0.34 -16.97 -23.40
CA ILE A 59 -0.61 -18.37 -23.07
C ILE A 59 0.46 -19.21 -23.79
N ILE A 60 1.43 -19.72 -23.03
CA ILE A 60 2.55 -20.51 -23.57
C ILE A 60 2.08 -21.93 -23.89
N ASP A 61 1.28 -22.51 -23.00
CA ASP A 61 0.70 -23.84 -23.13
C ASP A 61 -0.77 -23.75 -22.71
N PRO A 62 -1.74 -23.94 -23.64
CA PRO A 62 -3.16 -23.90 -23.34
C PRO A 62 -3.57 -24.84 -22.20
N ASP A 63 -2.84 -25.92 -21.95
CA ASP A 63 -3.16 -26.83 -20.85
C ASP A 63 -2.88 -26.19 -19.48
N THR A 64 -1.73 -25.52 -19.31
CA THR A 64 -1.26 -25.17 -17.95
C THR A 64 -0.29 -24.00 -17.85
N LYS A 65 0.24 -23.43 -18.95
CA LYS A 65 1.33 -22.43 -18.84
C LYS A 65 0.95 -21.08 -19.38
N VAL A 66 1.09 -20.09 -18.53
CA VAL A 66 0.79 -18.70 -18.82
C VAL A 66 1.93 -17.80 -18.36
N ARG A 67 2.05 -16.64 -19.00
CA ARG A 67 3.11 -15.66 -18.75
C ARG A 67 2.55 -14.29 -18.46
N TRP A 68 3.13 -13.62 -17.47
CA TRP A 68 2.95 -12.18 -17.25
C TRP A 68 4.30 -11.47 -17.37
N ASN A 69 4.32 -10.38 -18.11
CA ASN A 69 5.41 -9.44 -18.22
C ASN A 69 5.04 -8.20 -17.41
N MET A 70 5.50 -8.19 -16.16
CA MET A 70 5.16 -7.15 -15.22
C MET A 70 6.27 -6.11 -15.14
N TRP A 71 5.85 -4.89 -14.84
CA TRP A 71 6.74 -3.78 -14.58
C TRP A 71 6.36 -3.19 -13.22
N SER A 72 7.32 -3.10 -12.31
CA SER A 72 7.05 -2.70 -10.93
C SER A 72 6.84 -1.19 -10.73
N GLY A 73 6.58 -0.42 -11.79
CA GLY A 73 6.57 1.03 -11.72
C GLY A 73 7.95 1.66 -11.49
N MET A 74 8.07 2.96 -11.79
CA MET A 74 9.19 3.75 -11.30
C MET A 74 8.96 4.13 -9.83
N LYS A 75 9.49 3.35 -8.88
CA LYS A 75 9.65 3.81 -7.48
C LYS A 75 10.56 5.04 -7.33
N GLY A 76 11.16 5.51 -8.43
CA GLY A 76 12.06 6.66 -8.51
C GLY A 76 11.47 7.96 -9.10
N ILE A 77 10.22 7.99 -9.56
CA ILE A 77 9.54 9.28 -9.82
C ILE A 77 9.51 10.16 -8.57
N PRO A 78 9.41 9.65 -7.33
CA PRO A 78 9.57 10.44 -6.10
C PRO A 78 10.91 11.16 -6.00
N VAL A 79 11.98 10.79 -6.73
CA VAL A 79 13.22 11.56 -6.68
C VAL A 79 13.10 12.85 -7.48
N TYR A 80 12.45 12.80 -8.66
CA TYR A 80 12.12 14.03 -9.40
C TYR A 80 10.96 14.80 -8.74
N TYR A 81 9.97 14.10 -8.16
CA TYR A 81 8.84 14.68 -7.45
C TYR A 81 9.21 15.25 -6.08
N SER A 82 10.12 14.64 -5.31
CA SER A 82 10.59 15.19 -4.04
C SER A 82 11.63 16.28 -4.24
N LEU A 83 12.46 16.21 -5.30
CA LEU A 83 13.25 17.36 -5.72
C LEU A 83 12.31 18.50 -6.15
N TYR A 84 11.25 18.20 -6.90
CA TYR A 84 10.19 19.14 -7.29
C TYR A 84 9.44 19.72 -6.09
N PHE A 85 8.88 18.93 -5.18
CA PHE A 85 8.24 19.42 -3.96
C PHE A 85 9.22 20.24 -3.12
N SER A 86 10.48 19.79 -2.97
CA SER A 86 11.49 20.57 -2.26
C SER A 86 11.91 21.87 -2.97
N ILE A 87 11.70 21.98 -4.28
CA ILE A 87 11.93 23.18 -5.08
C ILE A 87 10.69 24.08 -5.04
N VAL A 88 9.49 23.52 -5.16
CA VAL A 88 8.20 24.22 -5.12
C VAL A 88 7.88 24.76 -3.73
N GLU A 89 8.19 24.02 -2.66
CA GLU A 89 8.10 24.48 -1.27
C GLU A 89 9.12 25.58 -0.94
N ARG A 90 10.19 25.73 -1.73
CA ARG A 90 11.22 26.76 -1.56
C ARG A 90 11.06 27.96 -2.49
N ILE A 91 10.21 27.85 -3.50
CA ILE A 91 9.87 28.94 -4.40
C ILE A 91 8.60 29.56 -3.83
N ASP A 92 8.67 30.83 -3.42
CA ASP A 92 7.48 31.61 -3.08
C ASP A 92 6.53 31.59 -4.30
N LEU A 93 5.46 30.81 -4.19
CA LEU A 93 4.48 30.58 -5.27
C LEU A 93 3.68 31.86 -5.62
N GLU A 94 3.84 32.95 -4.86
CA GLU A 94 3.22 34.24 -5.16
C GLU A 94 3.81 34.93 -6.40
N GLU A 95 5.02 34.58 -6.85
CA GLU A 95 5.70 35.30 -7.96
C GLU A 95 5.83 34.52 -9.28
N GLN A 96 5.48 33.23 -9.33
CA GLN A 96 5.55 32.44 -10.57
C GLN A 96 4.19 32.19 -11.22
N ASP A 97 4.18 32.28 -12.55
CA ASP A 97 3.05 31.95 -13.41
C ASP A 97 2.59 30.50 -13.18
N PRO A 98 1.38 30.26 -12.61
CA PRO A 98 0.83 28.93 -12.37
C PRO A 98 0.81 28.05 -13.61
N PHE A 99 0.80 28.67 -14.80
CA PHE A 99 0.82 27.99 -16.08
C PHE A 99 2.10 27.15 -16.30
N TRP A 100 3.25 27.58 -15.77
CA TRP A 100 4.51 26.85 -15.96
C TRP A 100 4.52 25.50 -15.22
N VAL A 101 4.02 25.50 -13.99
CA VAL A 101 3.90 24.30 -13.15
C VAL A 101 2.98 23.26 -13.81
N VAL A 102 1.81 23.71 -14.27
CA VAL A 102 0.85 22.88 -14.99
C VAL A 102 1.47 22.30 -16.26
N LYS A 103 2.15 23.12 -17.07
CA LYS A 103 2.80 22.69 -18.32
C LYS A 103 3.89 21.65 -18.09
N MET A 104 4.69 21.81 -17.04
CA MET A 104 5.72 20.85 -16.69
C MET A 104 5.12 19.52 -16.22
N TYR A 105 4.08 19.57 -15.38
CA TYR A 105 3.36 18.40 -14.88
C TYR A 105 2.77 17.58 -16.04
N TYR A 106 2.04 18.21 -16.95
CA TYR A 106 1.55 17.55 -18.17
C TYR A 106 2.68 17.06 -19.08
N GLY A 107 3.82 17.76 -19.13
CA GLY A 107 5.00 17.32 -19.87
C GLY A 107 5.56 15.99 -19.35
N ILE A 108 5.69 15.86 -18.04
CA ILE A 108 6.13 14.63 -17.37
C ILE A 108 5.11 13.51 -17.59
N LEU A 109 3.82 13.79 -17.35
CA LEU A 109 2.77 12.80 -17.55
C LEU A 109 2.75 12.27 -18.99
N ASN A 110 2.82 13.16 -19.99
CA ASN A 110 2.87 12.76 -21.40
C ASN A 110 4.14 11.96 -21.74
N TYR A 111 5.29 12.29 -21.14
CA TYR A 111 6.50 11.48 -21.28
C TYR A 111 6.27 10.06 -20.73
N CYS A 112 5.70 9.92 -19.54
CA CYS A 112 5.40 8.62 -18.93
C CYS A 112 4.37 7.82 -19.74
N VAL A 113 3.29 8.46 -20.23
CA VAL A 113 2.32 7.82 -21.12
C VAL A 113 3.00 7.27 -22.36
N ARG A 114 3.92 8.04 -22.97
CA ARG A 114 4.70 7.58 -24.13
C ARG A 114 5.57 6.37 -23.80
N GLU A 115 6.19 6.32 -22.63
CA GLU A 115 6.96 5.15 -22.20
C GLU A 115 6.06 3.92 -21.96
N CYS A 116 4.89 4.09 -21.34
CA CYS A 116 3.90 3.01 -21.22
C CYS A 116 3.43 2.50 -22.59
N ASN A 117 3.21 3.39 -23.55
CA ASN A 117 2.79 3.04 -24.91
C ASN A 117 3.85 2.30 -25.74
N LYS A 118 5.10 2.18 -25.27
CA LYS A 118 6.10 1.28 -25.88
C LYS A 118 5.84 -0.19 -25.54
N ARG A 119 5.00 -0.46 -24.54
CA ARG A 119 4.58 -1.81 -24.14
C ARG A 119 3.35 -2.23 -24.97
N SER A 120 2.96 -3.48 -24.85
CA SER A 120 1.78 -4.05 -25.52
C SER A 120 0.89 -4.79 -24.54
N GLY A 121 -0.38 -4.97 -24.92
CA GLY A 121 -1.35 -5.79 -24.17
C GLY A 121 -1.56 -5.32 -22.74
N THR A 122 -1.79 -6.28 -21.84
CA THR A 122 -2.11 -6.03 -20.43
C THR A 122 -1.00 -5.30 -19.70
N SER A 123 0.27 -5.56 -20.03
CA SER A 123 1.42 -4.82 -19.48
C SER A 123 1.36 -3.30 -19.77
N ARG A 124 0.92 -2.91 -20.97
CA ARG A 124 0.70 -1.50 -21.32
C ARG A 124 -0.43 -0.89 -20.51
N ASP A 125 -1.58 -1.56 -20.48
CA ASP A 125 -2.78 -1.10 -19.77
C ASP A 125 -2.53 -0.91 -18.28
N TYR A 126 -1.82 -1.85 -17.65
CA TYR A 126 -1.45 -1.76 -16.25
C TYR A 126 -0.46 -0.61 -15.98
N CYS A 127 0.48 -0.37 -16.88
CA CYS A 127 1.38 0.78 -16.79
C CYS A 127 0.61 2.10 -16.78
N LEU A 128 -0.39 2.24 -17.67
CA LEU A 128 -1.24 3.43 -17.74
C LEU A 128 -2.12 3.58 -16.50
N LEU A 129 -2.68 2.48 -15.97
CA LEU A 129 -3.46 2.48 -14.73
C LEU A 129 -2.64 2.98 -13.54
N LEU A 130 -1.45 2.41 -13.31
CA LEU A 130 -0.55 2.84 -12.22
C LEU A 130 -0.14 4.31 -12.39
N LEU A 131 0.12 4.74 -13.62
CA LEU A 131 0.47 6.13 -13.91
C LEU A 131 -0.68 7.08 -13.58
N ALA A 132 -1.92 6.73 -13.93
CA ALA A 132 -3.07 7.57 -13.64
C ALA A 132 -3.33 7.67 -12.12
N GLU A 133 -3.12 6.58 -11.37
CA GLU A 133 -3.24 6.58 -9.91
C GLU A 133 -2.19 7.45 -9.22
N GLU A 134 -0.93 7.36 -9.66
CA GLU A 134 0.16 8.20 -9.14
C GLU A 134 -0.13 9.70 -9.38
N PHE A 135 -0.76 10.02 -10.51
CA PHE A 135 -1.07 11.39 -10.91
C PHE A 135 -2.53 11.80 -10.60
N LYS A 136 -3.25 11.03 -9.76
CA LYS A 136 -4.70 11.20 -9.54
C LYS A 136 -5.13 12.61 -9.11
N ALA A 137 -4.25 13.35 -8.41
CA ALA A 137 -4.50 14.72 -7.97
C ALA A 137 -4.74 15.71 -9.14
N ALA A 138 -4.25 15.38 -10.33
CA ALA A 138 -4.48 16.15 -11.55
C ALA A 138 -5.66 15.61 -12.40
N GLU A 139 -6.42 14.65 -11.86
CA GLU A 139 -7.53 13.97 -12.52
C GLU A 139 -7.23 13.57 -13.98
N PRO A 140 -6.17 12.78 -14.26
CA PRO A 140 -5.71 12.47 -15.61
C PRO A 140 -6.59 11.43 -16.30
N THR A 141 -7.90 11.66 -16.36
CA THR A 141 -8.91 10.75 -16.94
C THR A 141 -8.59 10.37 -18.39
N TYR A 142 -7.93 11.27 -19.14
CA TYR A 142 -7.47 10.97 -20.50
C TYR A 142 -6.51 9.77 -20.54
N VAL A 143 -5.67 9.57 -19.53
CA VAL A 143 -4.76 8.42 -19.43
C VAL A 143 -5.56 7.13 -19.25
N CYS A 144 -6.61 7.15 -18.43
CA CYS A 144 -7.50 6.00 -18.29
C CYS A 144 -8.22 5.65 -19.60
N HIS A 145 -8.54 6.64 -20.44
CA HIS A 145 -9.18 6.40 -21.74
C HIS A 145 -8.26 5.73 -22.78
N GLU A 146 -6.94 5.76 -22.56
CA GLU A 146 -5.96 5.06 -23.42
C GLU A 146 -5.83 3.56 -23.10
N ILE A 147 -6.40 3.10 -21.98
CA ILE A 147 -6.41 1.69 -21.56
C ILE A 147 -7.40 0.90 -22.44
N GLU A 148 -6.92 -0.19 -23.03
CA GLU A 148 -7.73 -1.01 -23.95
C GLU A 148 -8.64 -2.00 -23.21
N ASN A 149 -8.16 -2.60 -22.13
CA ASN A 149 -8.96 -3.48 -21.28
C ASN A 149 -10.05 -2.68 -20.55
N GLU A 150 -11.32 -2.96 -20.87
CA GLU A 150 -12.46 -2.22 -20.32
C GLU A 150 -12.59 -2.33 -18.79
N ASP A 151 -12.23 -3.47 -18.18
CA ASP A 151 -12.27 -3.61 -16.72
C ASP A 151 -11.19 -2.76 -16.04
N LEU A 152 -9.95 -2.77 -16.57
CA LEU A 152 -8.87 -1.93 -16.07
C LEU A 152 -9.13 -0.43 -16.32
N LYS A 153 -9.72 -0.08 -17.45
CA LYS A 153 -10.13 1.30 -17.76
C LYS A 153 -11.18 1.81 -16.77
N ASN A 154 -12.20 1.01 -16.49
CA ASN A 154 -13.23 1.36 -15.51
C ASN A 154 -12.67 1.39 -14.07
N LEU A 155 -11.74 0.50 -13.73
CA LEU A 155 -10.99 0.56 -12.46
C LEU A 155 -10.21 1.89 -12.34
N CYS A 156 -9.46 2.26 -13.38
CA CYS A 156 -8.71 3.51 -13.45
C CYS A 156 -9.63 4.72 -13.26
N LEU A 157 -10.72 4.80 -14.03
CA LEU A 157 -11.68 5.91 -13.93
C LEU A 157 -12.32 5.98 -12.55
N GLY A 158 -12.73 4.85 -11.98
CA GLY A 158 -13.33 4.79 -10.64
C GLY A 158 -12.37 5.29 -9.54
N ARG A 159 -11.09 4.92 -9.61
CA ARG A 159 -10.07 5.34 -8.64
C ARG A 159 -9.61 6.78 -8.80
N VAL A 160 -9.46 7.25 -10.03
CA VAL A 160 -9.01 8.63 -10.32
C VAL A 160 -10.12 9.64 -10.03
N THR A 161 -11.37 9.32 -10.38
CA THR A 161 -12.51 10.26 -10.22
C THR A 161 -13.28 10.09 -8.91
N GLY A 162 -13.16 8.93 -8.25
CA GLY A 162 -14.01 8.56 -7.11
C GLY A 162 -15.45 8.18 -7.49
N ASP A 163 -15.83 8.17 -8.77
CA ASP A 163 -17.19 7.81 -9.19
C ASP A 163 -17.37 6.28 -9.25
N LYS A 164 -18.11 5.76 -8.27
CA LYS A 164 -18.44 4.33 -8.12
C LYS A 164 -19.18 3.73 -9.32
N LYS A 165 -19.83 4.55 -10.16
CA LYS A 165 -20.49 4.07 -11.38
C LYS A 165 -19.54 3.44 -12.38
N TYR A 166 -18.25 3.80 -12.35
CA TYR A 166 -17.24 3.11 -13.15
C TYR A 166 -16.92 1.73 -12.56
N CYS A 167 -16.78 1.64 -11.23
CA CYS A 167 -16.56 0.35 -10.57
C CYS A 167 -17.69 -0.65 -10.87
N GLU A 168 -18.95 -0.20 -10.89
CA GLU A 168 -20.11 -1.04 -11.20
C GLU A 168 -20.10 -1.63 -12.63
N LYS A 169 -19.34 -1.03 -13.56
CA LYS A 169 -19.21 -1.52 -14.95
C LYS A 169 -18.15 -2.61 -15.10
N ILE A 170 -17.33 -2.84 -14.07
CA ILE A 170 -16.27 -3.85 -14.09
C ILE A 170 -16.93 -5.24 -14.06
N LYS A 171 -16.60 -6.07 -15.05
CA LYS A 171 -17.14 -7.44 -15.17
C LYS A 171 -16.42 -8.40 -14.24
N ASN A 172 -15.11 -8.23 -14.06
CA ASN A 172 -14.35 -9.02 -13.11
C ASN A 172 -14.71 -8.66 -11.66
N GLU A 173 -15.22 -9.65 -10.92
CA GLU A 173 -15.72 -9.46 -9.56
C GLU A 173 -14.64 -8.95 -8.58
N ASP A 174 -13.43 -9.52 -8.64
CA ASP A 174 -12.33 -9.12 -7.76
C ASP A 174 -11.93 -7.65 -8.00
N LEU A 175 -11.78 -7.26 -9.28
CA LEU A 175 -11.45 -5.88 -9.64
C LEU A 175 -12.57 -4.91 -9.24
N ARG A 176 -13.84 -5.35 -9.34
CA ARG A 176 -14.98 -4.54 -8.90
C ARG A 176 -14.95 -4.31 -7.40
N LYS A 177 -14.77 -5.35 -6.59
CA LYS A 177 -14.63 -5.26 -5.12
C LYS A 177 -13.46 -4.35 -4.74
N LEU A 178 -12.30 -4.56 -5.40
CA LEU A 178 -11.10 -3.74 -5.24
C LEU A 178 -11.33 -2.26 -5.58
N CYS A 179 -12.15 -1.97 -6.60
CA CYS A 179 -12.50 -0.60 -6.98
C CYS A 179 -13.43 0.05 -5.95
N LEU A 180 -14.38 -0.70 -5.39
CA LEU A 180 -15.35 -0.21 -4.42
C LEU A 180 -14.76 -0.01 -3.01
N GLY A 181 -13.52 -0.44 -2.78
CA GLY A 181 -12.89 -0.43 -1.45
C GLY A 181 -13.53 -1.46 -0.50
N GLN A 182 -14.16 -2.49 -1.06
CA GLN A 182 -14.65 -3.63 -0.29
C GLN A 182 -13.48 -4.61 -0.19
N GLU A 183 -12.59 -4.37 0.75
CA GLU A 183 -11.76 -5.46 1.24
C GLU A 183 -12.72 -6.43 1.94
N GLU A 184 -12.72 -7.69 1.52
CA GLU A 184 -13.25 -8.75 2.36
C GLU A 184 -12.35 -8.76 3.59
N GLU A 185 -12.75 -8.02 4.64
CA GLU A 185 -12.49 -8.47 5.99
C GLU A 185 -13.17 -9.83 6.07
N GLU A 186 -12.47 -10.89 5.65
CA GLU A 186 -12.74 -12.21 6.17
C GLU A 186 -12.55 -12.07 7.68
N GLU A 187 -13.66 -11.79 8.37
CA GLU A 187 -13.81 -12.15 9.77
C GLU A 187 -13.55 -13.65 9.82
N GLU A 188 -12.28 -14.04 9.95
CA GLU A 188 -11.96 -15.29 10.59
C GLU A 188 -12.71 -15.23 11.93
N GLU A 189 -13.75 -16.03 12.06
CA GLU A 189 -14.38 -16.33 13.33
C GLU A 189 -13.33 -17.09 14.15
N VAL A 190 -12.33 -16.35 14.65
CA VAL A 190 -11.30 -16.84 15.53
C VAL A 190 -12.03 -17.20 16.80
N THR A 191 -12.23 -18.50 17.00
CA THR A 191 -12.53 -19.08 18.30
C THR A 191 -11.38 -18.68 19.23
N THR A 192 -11.58 -17.56 19.92
CA THR A 192 -10.58 -16.93 20.79
C THR A 192 -10.37 -17.82 22.01
N THR A 193 -9.42 -18.73 21.85
CA THR A 193 -8.73 -19.31 23.00
C THR A 193 -8.07 -18.13 23.73
N PRO A 194 -8.25 -17.94 25.05
CA PRO A 194 -7.66 -16.82 25.77
C PRO A 194 -6.15 -16.82 25.58
N SER A 195 -5.65 -15.87 24.79
CA SER A 195 -4.22 -15.70 24.62
C SER A 195 -3.65 -15.21 25.94
N THR A 196 -2.77 -16.01 26.53
CA THR A 196 -1.96 -15.64 27.69
C THR A 196 -0.78 -14.75 27.29
N ALA A 197 -0.74 -14.29 26.03
CA ALA A 197 0.29 -13.38 25.56
C ALA A 197 0.18 -12.04 26.33
N PRO A 198 1.28 -11.56 26.93
CA PRO A 198 1.29 -10.28 27.61
C PRO A 198 0.97 -9.17 26.61
N THR A 199 -0.15 -8.47 26.82
CA THR A 199 -0.55 -7.31 26.02
C THR A 199 0.00 -6.03 26.66
N ILE A 200 0.60 -5.16 25.86
CA ILE A 200 0.98 -3.81 26.29
C ILE A 200 -0.25 -2.93 26.14
N THR A 201 -0.79 -2.40 27.24
CA THR A 201 -1.89 -1.44 27.19
C THR A 201 -1.31 -0.03 27.14
N ILE A 202 -1.40 0.61 25.98
CA ILE A 202 -1.22 2.06 25.87
C ILE A 202 -2.47 2.71 26.49
N PRO A 203 -2.35 3.81 27.25
CA PRO A 203 -3.50 4.55 27.76
C PRO A 203 -4.52 4.80 26.63
N PRO A 204 -5.82 4.58 26.89
CA PRO A 204 -6.83 4.81 25.89
C PRO A 204 -6.89 6.30 25.53
N GLY A 205 -6.97 6.59 24.24
CA GLY A 205 -7.01 7.96 23.75
C GLY A 205 -6.35 8.10 22.38
N VAL A 206 -6.52 9.28 21.79
CA VAL A 206 -5.74 9.71 20.61
C VAL A 206 -4.58 10.54 21.13
N HIS A 207 -3.37 10.14 20.79
CA HIS A 207 -2.16 10.89 21.11
C HIS A 207 -1.65 11.58 19.86
N HIS A 208 -1.43 12.89 19.95
CA HIS A 208 -0.90 13.71 18.86
C HIS A 208 0.56 14.05 19.13
N PHE A 209 1.43 13.80 18.15
CA PHE A 209 2.87 14.08 18.22
C PHE A 209 3.30 15.01 17.10
N GLY A 210 4.41 15.70 17.34
CA GLY A 210 5.02 16.61 16.38
C GLY A 210 5.32 17.97 17.00
N ASP A 211 5.71 18.93 16.16
CA ASP A 211 6.04 20.30 16.58
C ASP A 211 5.05 21.34 16.09
N GLN A 212 4.00 20.93 15.36
CA GLN A 212 2.95 21.80 14.83
C GLN A 212 1.59 21.50 15.45
N THR A 213 0.74 22.52 15.45
CA THR A 213 -0.68 22.38 15.79
C THR A 213 -1.50 22.60 14.54
N PHE A 214 -2.25 21.60 14.10
CA PHE A 214 -3.21 21.74 13.01
C PHE A 214 -4.48 22.40 13.54
N THR A 215 -4.77 23.63 13.08
CA THR A 215 -5.95 24.40 13.50
C THR A 215 -7.26 23.84 12.96
N ASP A 216 -7.18 23.09 11.86
CA ASP A 216 -8.36 22.57 11.14
C ASP A 216 -8.74 21.16 11.60
N TRP A 217 -7.98 20.60 12.54
CA TRP A 217 -8.28 19.32 13.15
C TRP A 217 -8.90 19.56 14.53
N GLU A 218 -10.00 18.88 14.85
CA GLU A 218 -10.53 18.78 16.23
C GLU A 218 -9.62 17.88 17.08
N VAL A 219 -8.31 18.13 17.05
CA VAL A 219 -7.29 17.28 17.65
C VAL A 219 -6.67 18.02 18.83
N GLN A 220 -6.34 17.26 19.87
CA GLN A 220 -5.64 17.80 21.03
C GLN A 220 -4.31 18.43 20.61
N SER A 221 -3.89 19.46 21.34
CA SER A 221 -2.53 20.02 21.22
C SER A 221 -1.48 18.91 21.22
N SER A 222 -0.43 19.03 20.39
CA SER A 222 0.69 18.07 20.37
C SER A 222 1.20 17.80 21.80
N GLU A 223 1.39 16.52 22.12
CA GLU A 223 1.99 16.02 23.37
C GLU A 223 3.53 16.15 23.35
N GLY A 224 4.10 16.67 22.26
CA GLY A 224 5.52 16.82 22.02
C GLY A 224 6.02 15.86 20.93
N THR A 225 7.33 15.69 20.85
CA THR A 225 7.99 14.90 19.79
C THR A 225 8.30 13.46 20.21
N GLU A 226 7.94 13.06 21.43
CA GLU A 226 8.23 11.73 21.97
C GLU A 226 7.11 11.28 22.92
N TYR A 227 6.68 10.02 22.74
CA TYR A 227 5.85 9.28 23.67
C TYR A 227 6.68 8.23 24.38
N THR A 228 6.54 8.10 25.69
CA THR A 228 7.18 7.02 26.45
C THR A 228 6.19 6.39 27.43
N THR A 229 6.12 5.06 27.41
CA THR A 229 5.37 4.26 28.39
C THR A 229 6.18 3.05 28.85
N THR A 230 5.78 2.44 29.97
CA THR A 230 6.44 1.25 30.51
C THR A 230 5.48 0.07 30.59
N PHE A 231 6.01 -1.13 30.41
CA PHE A 231 5.26 -2.38 30.54
C PHE A 231 6.13 -3.44 31.20
N SER A 232 5.54 -4.51 31.73
CA SER A 232 6.30 -5.58 32.37
C SER A 232 6.01 -6.95 31.76
N LEU A 233 7.06 -7.76 31.61
CA LEU A 233 6.98 -9.11 31.06
C LEU A 233 7.38 -10.16 32.11
N ALA A 234 6.59 -11.23 32.24
CA ALA A 234 6.94 -12.38 33.09
C ALA A 234 8.01 -13.28 32.44
N THR A 235 8.00 -13.34 31.11
CA THR A 235 8.95 -14.12 30.29
C THR A 235 9.26 -13.33 29.01
N VAL A 236 10.45 -13.52 28.43
CA VAL A 236 10.81 -12.89 27.15
C VAL A 236 10.37 -13.80 26.00
N PRO A 237 9.45 -13.38 25.13
CA PRO A 237 9.08 -14.14 23.94
C PRO A 237 10.19 -14.06 22.88
N ALA A 238 10.16 -14.95 21.88
CA ALA A 238 11.09 -14.89 20.76
C ALA A 238 10.90 -13.62 19.91
N SER A 239 9.65 -13.17 19.79
CA SER A 239 9.23 -11.91 19.17
C SER A 239 7.87 -11.49 19.75
N ALA A 240 7.51 -10.23 19.60
CA ALA A 240 6.19 -9.70 19.95
C ALA A 240 5.75 -8.70 18.87
N ASP A 241 4.44 -8.49 18.72
CA ASP A 241 3.92 -7.50 17.77
C ASP A 241 3.38 -6.29 18.51
N LEU A 242 3.85 -5.10 18.12
CA LEU A 242 3.25 -3.83 18.49
C LEU A 242 2.26 -3.44 17.41
N THR A 243 0.98 -3.39 17.75
CA THR A 243 -0.08 -2.95 16.83
C THR A 243 -0.65 -1.62 17.31
N LEU A 244 -0.73 -0.64 16.41
CA LEU A 244 -1.25 0.70 16.67
C LEU A 244 -2.11 1.15 15.49
N ASN A 245 -3.16 1.91 15.74
CA ASN A 245 -3.78 2.70 14.69
C ASN A 245 -3.00 4.01 14.55
N VAL A 246 -2.56 4.35 13.35
CA VAL A 246 -1.80 5.57 13.04
C VAL A 246 -2.56 6.46 12.06
N PHE A 247 -2.30 7.76 12.09
CA PHE A 247 -2.90 8.76 11.20
C PHE A 247 -1.84 9.79 10.81
N GLN A 248 -1.67 10.04 9.50
CA GLN A 248 -0.69 10.98 8.94
C GLN A 248 0.77 10.79 9.39
N THR A 249 1.25 9.55 9.41
CA THR A 249 2.68 9.25 9.60
C THR A 249 3.45 9.48 8.29
N ASN A 250 3.82 10.73 8.00
CA ASN A 250 4.47 11.12 6.74
C ASN A 250 5.97 10.81 6.68
N TYR A 251 6.59 10.60 7.84
CA TYR A 251 8.02 10.32 7.97
C TYR A 251 8.32 9.01 8.71
N ASN A 252 9.61 8.68 8.74
CA ASN A 252 10.13 7.59 9.54
C ASN A 252 10.06 7.97 11.03
N ASN A 253 8.98 7.56 11.71
CA ASN A 253 8.78 7.74 13.14
C ASN A 253 9.35 6.53 13.90
N PRO A 254 10.54 6.63 14.51
CA PRO A 254 11.21 5.46 15.07
C PRO A 254 10.50 4.97 16.34
N VAL A 255 10.47 3.65 16.45
CA VAL A 255 9.99 2.94 17.63
C VAL A 255 11.19 2.30 18.33
N LEU A 256 11.30 2.55 19.63
CA LEU A 256 12.36 2.06 20.48
C LEU A 256 11.79 1.25 21.63
N VAL A 257 12.47 0.16 21.98
CA VAL A 257 12.20 -0.61 23.19
C VAL A 257 13.47 -0.65 24.02
N ASN A 258 13.40 -0.23 25.28
CA ASN A 258 14.55 -0.10 26.18
C ASN A 258 15.68 0.77 25.58
N GLY A 259 15.30 1.80 24.80
CA GLY A 259 16.25 2.68 24.10
C GLY A 259 16.88 2.07 22.83
N GLN A 260 16.60 0.81 22.50
CA GLN A 260 17.03 0.17 21.26
C GLN A 260 15.98 0.39 20.16
N GLY A 261 16.40 0.87 18.98
CA GLY A 261 15.51 0.97 17.83
C GLY A 261 15.08 -0.40 17.32
N VAL A 262 13.76 -0.63 17.26
CA VAL A 262 13.15 -1.89 16.81
C VAL A 262 12.43 -1.76 15.47
N GLY A 263 12.16 -0.54 15.02
CA GLY A 263 11.52 -0.29 13.72
C GLY A 263 11.06 1.15 13.57
N PHE A 264 10.16 1.35 12.62
CA PHE A 264 9.48 2.63 12.38
C PHE A 264 7.98 2.38 12.28
N LEU A 265 7.17 3.38 12.62
CA LEU A 265 5.75 3.35 12.26
C LEU A 265 5.60 3.25 10.73
N CYS A 266 4.51 2.62 10.33
CA CYS A 266 4.11 2.49 8.94
C CYS A 266 3.88 3.88 8.37
N ILE A 267 4.40 4.17 7.17
CA ILE A 267 4.18 5.45 6.52
C ILE A 267 2.77 5.46 5.94
N HIS A 268 1.98 6.47 6.29
CA HIS A 268 0.62 6.61 5.81
C HIS A 268 0.23 8.08 5.74
N THR A 269 0.10 8.62 4.53
CA THR A 269 -0.05 10.07 4.28
C THR A 269 -1.49 10.49 4.05
N SER A 270 -2.48 9.58 4.11
CA SER A 270 -3.88 9.98 3.94
C SER A 270 -4.52 10.33 5.28
N GLU A 271 -5.61 11.11 5.21
CA GLU A 271 -6.44 11.51 6.35
C GLU A 271 -7.35 10.36 6.83
N SER A 272 -6.76 9.20 7.10
CA SER A 272 -7.48 8.03 7.62
C SER A 272 -6.64 7.27 8.63
N TRP A 273 -7.33 6.63 9.58
CA TRP A 273 -6.70 5.72 10.53
C TRP A 273 -6.34 4.41 9.82
N VAL A 274 -5.11 3.96 9.99
CA VAL A 274 -4.65 2.68 9.47
C VAL A 274 -3.95 1.88 10.56
N LYS A 275 -4.22 0.58 10.59
CA LYS A 275 -3.55 -0.35 11.48
C LYS A 275 -2.10 -0.55 11.04
N CYS A 276 -1.17 -0.29 11.94
CA CYS A 276 0.24 -0.50 11.77
C CYS A 276 0.74 -1.55 12.76
N THR A 277 1.43 -2.57 12.26
CA THR A 277 2.03 -3.62 13.09
C THR A 277 3.54 -3.64 12.90
N ILE A 278 4.28 -3.61 14.00
CA ILE A 278 5.75 -3.66 14.05
C ILE A 278 6.16 -4.89 14.85
N SER A 279 7.01 -5.73 14.26
CA SER A 279 7.57 -6.88 14.98
C SER A 279 8.76 -6.46 15.85
N ILE A 280 8.65 -6.69 17.14
CA ILE A 280 9.67 -6.44 18.15
C ILE A 280 10.45 -7.75 18.38
N PRO A 281 11.77 -7.77 18.13
CA PRO A 281 12.56 -8.95 18.40
C PRO A 281 12.66 -9.19 19.91
N GLY A 282 12.63 -10.45 20.34
CA GLY A 282 12.78 -10.83 21.75
C GLY A 282 14.07 -10.34 22.38
N SER A 283 15.12 -10.12 21.57
CA SER A 283 16.39 -9.54 22.02
C SER A 283 16.32 -8.08 22.48
N ALA A 284 15.27 -7.34 22.10
CA ALA A 284 15.02 -5.98 22.59
C ALA A 284 14.21 -5.96 23.91
N LEU A 285 13.68 -7.11 24.34
CA LEU A 285 12.82 -7.28 25.49
C LEU A 285 13.58 -7.90 26.68
N GLN A 286 13.12 -7.59 27.89
CA GLN A 286 13.66 -8.16 29.12
C GLN A 286 12.57 -8.63 30.07
N ILE A 287 12.89 -9.58 30.96
CA ILE A 287 12.03 -9.96 32.07
C ILE A 287 11.91 -8.77 33.02
N GLY A 288 10.70 -8.49 33.50
CA GLY A 288 10.41 -7.32 34.32
C GLY A 288 10.09 -6.11 33.45
N SER A 289 10.51 -4.92 33.90
CA SER A 289 10.11 -3.65 33.29
C SER A 289 10.80 -3.38 31.95
N ASN A 290 10.04 -2.94 30.97
CA ASN A 290 10.47 -2.50 29.65
C ASN A 290 9.94 -1.09 29.41
N THR A 291 10.62 -0.32 28.57
CA THR A 291 10.19 1.01 28.14
C THR A 291 9.90 1.00 26.63
N LEU A 292 8.71 1.42 26.22
CA LEU A 292 8.36 1.67 24.82
C LEU A 292 8.42 3.17 24.56
N THR A 293 9.16 3.57 23.52
CA THR A 293 9.29 4.96 23.09
C THR A 293 8.94 5.09 21.61
N ILE A 294 8.08 6.03 21.26
CA ILE A 294 7.74 6.39 19.88
C ILE A 294 8.16 7.85 19.68
N ARG A 295 8.90 8.15 18.62
CA ARG A 295 9.35 9.54 18.34
C ARG A 295 8.81 10.02 17.01
N ALA A 296 8.57 11.32 16.94
CA ALA A 296 8.39 11.99 15.68
C ALA A 296 9.68 11.95 14.86
N GLY A 297 9.57 11.47 13.62
CA GLY A 297 10.62 11.55 12.62
C GLY A 297 10.97 13.02 12.35
N ARG A 298 12.22 13.30 12.00
CA ARG A 298 12.68 14.67 11.77
C ARG A 298 13.27 14.84 10.39
N ARG A 299 12.86 15.89 9.68
CA ARG A 299 13.44 16.30 8.39
C ARG A 299 13.87 17.76 8.47
N GLY A 300 15.19 17.99 8.59
CA GLY A 300 15.73 19.33 8.77
C GLY A 300 15.34 19.90 10.14
N SER A 301 14.53 20.95 10.17
CA SER A 301 14.02 21.55 11.42
C SER A 301 12.60 21.09 11.79
N ASN A 302 11.89 20.39 10.91
CA ASN A 302 10.49 19.99 11.13
C ASN A 302 10.40 18.57 11.68
N TYR A 303 9.51 18.34 12.64
CA TYR A 303 9.12 16.99 13.05
C TYR A 303 7.91 16.51 12.24
N ASP A 304 7.65 15.20 12.25
CA ASP A 304 6.40 14.66 11.72
C ASP A 304 5.27 14.98 12.69
N ASP A 305 4.14 15.41 12.15
CA ASP A 305 2.94 15.67 12.92
C ASP A 305 1.92 14.57 12.63
N PHE A 306 1.71 13.67 13.59
CA PHE A 306 0.92 12.46 13.39
C PHE A 306 0.17 12.08 14.66
N MET A 307 -0.82 11.20 14.53
CA MET A 307 -1.53 10.66 15.68
C MET A 307 -1.42 9.15 15.78
N ILE A 308 -1.46 8.65 17.02
CA ILE A 308 -1.62 7.22 17.30
C ILE A 308 -2.79 7.00 18.26
N LYS A 309 -3.36 5.81 18.20
CA LYS A 309 -4.19 5.24 19.26
C LYS A 309 -3.99 3.72 19.31
N PRO A 310 -4.13 3.09 20.49
CA PRO A 310 -4.09 1.64 20.61
C PRO A 310 -5.16 0.93 19.75
#